data_AF-A0A8X6WEN8-F1
#
_entry.id   AF-A0A8X6WEN8-F1
#
_cell.length_a   1.000
_cell.length_b   1.000
_cell.length_c   1.000
_cell.angle_alpha   90.00
_cell.angle_beta   90.00
_cell.angle_gamma   90.00
#
_symmetry.space_group_name_H-M   'P 1'
#
loop_
_entity.id
_entity.type
_entity.pdbx_description
1 polymer ?
#
loop_
_entity_poly.entity_id
_entity_poly.type
_entity_poly.pdbx_seq_one_letter_code
_entity_poly.pdbx_strand_id
1 'polypeptide(L)'
;MYRNPPATDHRTIRISSLRMTPVYLPYVPILLNKTFITALWDTRAEKSFISEEVYRRYFSYRPRQKIKDEVVMAQGALCCHLGRVELQIQIREYQKTW
;
A
#
# COMPACT_ATOMS: atom_id res chain seq x y z
N MET A 1 6.21 -20.29 48.64
CA MET A 1 4.76 -20.33 48.30
C MET A 1 4.64 -20.14 46.80
N TYR A 2 4.34 -21.19 46.04
CA TYR A 2 4.07 -21.07 44.60
C TYR A 2 2.63 -20.55 44.43
N ARG A 3 2.47 -19.39 43.78
CA ARG A 3 1.15 -18.88 43.39
C ARG A 3 0.78 -19.54 42.06
N ASN A 4 -0.35 -20.25 42.04
CA ASN A 4 -0.93 -20.73 40.79
C ASN A 4 -1.18 -19.54 39.84
N PRO A 5 -0.86 -19.65 38.55
CA PRO A 5 -1.24 -18.62 37.58
C PRO A 5 -2.76 -18.48 37.54
N PRO A 6 -3.29 -17.26 37.30
CA PRO A 6 -4.73 -17.04 37.22
C PRO A 6 -5.32 -17.93 36.11
N ALA A 7 -6.44 -18.59 36.41
CA ALA A 7 -7.15 -19.42 35.46
C ALA A 7 -7.55 -18.58 34.23
N THR A 8 -7.10 -18.99 33.05
CA THR A 8 -7.47 -18.35 31.79
C THR A 8 -8.93 -18.70 31.47
N ASP A 9 -9.83 -17.73 31.56
CA ASP A 9 -11.24 -17.89 31.19
C ASP A 9 -11.35 -17.95 29.65
N HIS A 10 -11.45 -19.15 29.09
CA HIS A 10 -11.63 -19.35 27.66
C HIS A 10 -13.11 -19.19 27.30
N ARG A 11 -13.50 -18.02 26.80
CA ARG A 11 -14.85 -17.79 26.30
C ARG A 11 -14.95 -18.13 24.81
N THR A 12 -15.75 -19.13 24.48
CA THR A 12 -16.11 -19.43 23.08
C THR A 12 -17.19 -18.45 22.62
N ILE A 13 -16.83 -17.55 21.71
CA ILE A 13 -17.80 -16.66 21.03
C ILE A 13 -18.32 -17.40 19.80
N ARG A 14 -19.63 -17.66 19.73
CA ARG A 14 -20.29 -18.20 18.53
C ARG A 14 -20.69 -17.05 17.61
N ILE A 15 -20.05 -16.96 16.45
CA ILE A 15 -20.44 -16.03 15.38
C ILE A 15 -21.55 -16.71 14.57
N SER A 16 -22.77 -16.18 14.65
CA SER A 16 -23.97 -16.75 14.02
C SER A 16 -24.08 -16.49 12.51
N SER A 17 -23.39 -15.47 11.99
CA SER A 17 -23.29 -15.22 10.55
C SER A 17 -22.00 -14.50 10.22
N LEU A 18 -21.24 -15.02 9.26
CA LEU A 18 -20.05 -14.39 8.72
C LEU A 18 -20.42 -13.82 7.34
N ARG A 19 -20.45 -12.49 7.21
CA ARG A 19 -20.54 -11.85 5.90
C ARG A 19 -19.13 -11.58 5.40
N MET A 20 -18.73 -12.30 4.35
CA MET A 20 -17.55 -11.95 3.57
C MET A 20 -17.95 -10.89 2.56
N THR A 21 -17.67 -9.63 2.86
CA THR A 21 -17.85 -8.54 1.91
C THR A 21 -16.58 -8.43 1.04
N PRO A 22 -16.69 -8.35 -0.29
CA PRO A 22 -15.53 -8.03 -1.13
C PRO A 22 -14.96 -6.68 -0.70
N VAL A 23 -13.66 -6.64 -0.44
CA VAL A 23 -12.95 -5.37 -0.20
C VAL A 23 -12.56 -4.81 -1.55
N TYR A 24 -13.24 -3.74 -1.96
CA TYR A 24 -12.86 -2.99 -3.16
C TYR A 24 -11.73 -2.03 -2.80
N LEU A 25 -10.59 -2.18 -3.45
CA LEU A 25 -9.46 -1.26 -3.30
C LEU A 25 -9.71 0.01 -4.12
N PRO A 26 -9.47 1.22 -3.55
CA PRO A 26 -9.74 2.49 -4.22
C PRO A 26 -8.65 2.79 -5.26
N TYR A 27 -8.84 2.29 -6.48
CA TYR A 27 -7.93 2.57 -7.59
C TYR A 27 -8.31 3.86 -8.33
N VAL A 28 -7.31 4.67 -8.67
CA VAL A 28 -7.47 5.92 -9.41
C VAL A 28 -6.62 5.93 -10.68
N PRO A 29 -7.13 6.44 -11.81
CA PRO A 29 -6.31 6.67 -12.99
C PRO A 29 -5.42 7.91 -12.80
N ILE A 30 -4.13 7.76 -13.08
CA ILE A 30 -3.16 8.84 -13.03
C ILE A 30 -2.37 8.93 -14.34
N LEU A 31 -1.94 10.14 -14.70
CA LEU A 31 -1.03 10.35 -15.81
C LEU A 31 0.42 10.32 -15.29
N LEU A 32 1.20 9.33 -15.73
CA LEU A 32 2.61 9.14 -15.41
C LEU A 32 3.45 9.14 -16.71
N ASN A 33 4.38 10.10 -16.83
CA ASN A 33 5.19 10.29 -18.04
C ASN A 33 4.37 10.21 -19.36
N LYS A 34 3.29 10.99 -19.44
CA LYS A 34 2.34 11.04 -20.58
C LYS A 34 1.58 9.73 -20.84
N THR A 35 1.66 8.74 -19.96
CA THR A 35 0.91 7.48 -20.06
C THR A 35 -0.06 7.33 -18.89
N PHE A 36 -1.29 6.89 -19.16
CA PHE A 36 -2.25 6.63 -18.08
C PHE A 36 -1.98 5.29 -17.42
N ILE A 37 -1.88 5.28 -16.10
CA ILE A 37 -1.76 4.08 -15.27
C ILE A 37 -2.76 4.11 -14.12
N THR A 38 -3.03 2.95 -13.54
CA THR A 38 -3.89 2.82 -12.37
C THR A 38 -3.03 2.79 -11.10
N ALA A 39 -3.32 3.65 -10.14
CA ALA A 39 -2.64 3.71 -8.84
C ALA A 39 -3.61 3.40 -7.70
N LEU A 40 -3.11 2.82 -6.62
CA LEU A 40 -3.88 2.62 -5.38
C LEU A 40 -3.90 3.93 -4.57
N TRP A 41 -5.09 4.37 -4.18
CA TRP A 41 -5.26 5.50 -3.27
C TRP A 41 -5.17 5.03 -1.82
N ASP A 42 -3.98 5.08 -1.24
CA ASP A 42 -3.75 4.73 0.17
C ASP A 42 -3.63 5.99 1.03
N THR A 43 -4.70 6.33 1.77
CA THR A 43 -4.71 7.50 2.66
C THR A 43 -3.85 7.32 3.91
N ARG A 44 -3.40 6.10 4.21
CA ARG A 44 -2.52 5.82 5.37
C ARG A 44 -1.05 5.76 4.99
N ALA A 45 -0.73 5.71 3.70
CA ALA A 45 0.64 5.77 3.24
C ALA A 45 1.22 7.18 3.46
N GLU A 46 2.32 7.27 4.22
CA GLU A 46 3.04 8.53 4.43
C GLU A 46 3.76 9.02 3.17
N LYS A 47 4.05 8.10 2.23
CA LYS A 47 4.81 8.35 1.01
C LYS A 47 4.14 7.66 -0.17
N SER A 48 4.34 8.21 -1.37
CA SER A 48 3.95 7.55 -2.61
C SER A 48 5.00 6.53 -3.02
N PHE A 49 4.56 5.38 -3.53
CA PHE A 49 5.43 4.30 -3.98
C PHE A 49 5.15 3.94 -5.44
N ILE A 50 6.22 3.64 -6.17
CA ILE A 50 6.17 3.08 -7.51
C ILE A 50 7.04 1.82 -7.53
N SER A 51 6.53 0.73 -8.09
CA SER A 51 7.31 -0.49 -8.21
C SER A 51 8.44 -0.29 -9.24
N GLU A 52 9.54 -1.01 -9.07
CA GLU A 52 10.65 -0.96 -10.03
C GLU A 52 10.20 -1.38 -11.45
N GLU A 53 9.30 -2.35 -11.55
CA GLU A 53 8.75 -2.81 -12.82
C GLU A 53 8.00 -1.69 -13.55
N VAL A 54 7.07 -1.02 -12.87
CA VAL A 54 6.30 0.09 -13.44
C VAL A 54 7.25 1.23 -13.79
N TYR A 55 8.20 1.54 -12.91
CA TYR A 55 9.18 2.59 -13.16
C TYR A 55 10.03 2.31 -14.42
N ARG A 56 10.63 1.12 -14.55
CA ARG A 56 11.44 0.75 -15.72
C ARG A 56 10.63 0.73 -17.03
N ARG A 57 9.32 0.48 -16.96
CA ARG A 57 8.43 0.50 -18.13
C ARG A 57 8.23 1.90 -18.70
N TYR A 58 8.17 2.91 -17.84
CA TYR A 58 7.83 4.29 -18.24
C TYR A 58 9.01 5.25 -18.19
N PHE A 59 10.13 4.89 -17.57
CA PHE A 59 11.32 5.76 -17.43
C PHE A 59 12.58 5.06 -17.90
N SER A 60 13.34 5.73 -18.78
CA SER A 60 14.67 5.27 -19.22
C SER A 60 15.77 5.59 -18.19
N TYR A 61 15.53 6.56 -17.31
CA TYR A 61 16.48 6.97 -16.27
C TYR A 61 16.56 5.92 -15.16
N ARG A 62 17.77 5.49 -14.79
CA ARG A 62 17.99 4.66 -13.60
C ARG A 62 18.43 5.53 -12.42
N PRO A 63 17.75 5.44 -11.26
CA PRO A 63 18.20 6.14 -10.05
C PRO A 63 19.66 5.76 -9.75
N ARG A 64 20.54 6.77 -9.62
CA ARG A 64 21.97 6.55 -9.38
C ARG A 64 22.30 6.24 -7.92
N GLN A 65 21.41 6.58 -6.99
CA GLN A 65 21.58 6.36 -5.56
C GLN A 65 20.49 5.44 -5.02
N LYS A 66 20.89 4.24 -4.57
CA LYS A 66 20.06 3.40 -3.71
C LYS A 66 20.04 4.00 -2.31
N ILE A 67 18.95 4.66 -1.95
CA ILE A 67 18.73 5.15 -0.60
C ILE A 67 18.05 4.03 0.17
N LYS A 68 18.72 3.48 1.18
CA LYS A 68 18.11 2.54 2.13
C LYS A 68 17.26 3.33 3.14
N ASP A 69 16.11 3.81 2.69
CA ASP A 69 15.06 4.26 3.60
C ASP A 69 14.30 2.99 4.03
N GLU A 70 14.34 2.66 5.32
CA GLU A 70 13.52 1.60 5.90
C GLU A 70 12.05 2.05 5.90
N VAL A 71 11.22 1.38 5.09
CA VAL A 71 9.78 1.56 5.14
C VAL A 71 9.13 0.33 5.74
N VAL A 72 8.33 0.58 6.78
CA VAL A 72 7.54 -0.43 7.46
C VAL A 72 6.33 -0.74 6.59
N MET A 73 6.34 -1.94 6.00
CA MET A 73 5.22 -2.47 5.24
C MET A 73 4.21 -3.12 6.20
N ALA A 74 3.06 -3.54 5.67
CA ALA A 74 2.13 -4.39 6.40
C ALA A 74 2.88 -5.60 7.00
N GLN A 75 2.52 -5.97 8.25
CA GLN A 75 3.15 -7.04 9.04
C GLN A 75 4.60 -6.79 9.51
N GLY A 76 5.12 -5.56 9.42
CA GLY A 76 6.43 -5.20 9.99
C GLY A 76 7.64 -5.57 9.11
N ALA A 77 7.40 -5.97 7.85
CA ALA A 77 8.47 -6.22 6.90
C ALA A 77 9.14 -4.92 6.45
N LEU A 78 10.47 -4.95 6.30
CA LEU A 78 11.27 -3.82 5.81
C LEU A 78 11.51 -3.94 4.31
N CYS A 79 11.25 -2.86 3.59
CA CYS A 79 11.52 -2.72 2.16
C CYS A 79 12.71 -1.76 1.93
N CYS A 80 13.58 -2.07 0.97
CA CYS A 80 14.60 -1.13 0.46
C CYS A 80 14.08 -0.42 -0.79
N HIS A 81 14.15 0.90 -0.85
CA HIS A 81 13.82 1.66 -2.07
C HIS A 81 15.06 1.91 -2.93
N LEU A 82 14.86 2.04 -4.24
CA LEU A 82 15.94 2.23 -5.20
C LEU A 82 16.40 3.69 -5.33
N GLY A 83 15.68 4.63 -4.73
CA GLY A 83 16.00 6.06 -4.75
C GLY A 83 14.73 6.92 -4.65
N ARG A 84 14.92 8.25 -4.67
CA ARG A 84 13.82 9.23 -4.77
C ARG A 84 13.74 9.74 -6.20
N VAL A 85 12.52 9.92 -6.70
CA VAL A 85 12.26 10.50 -8.02
C VAL A 85 11.18 11.56 -7.86
N GLU A 86 11.40 12.73 -8.45
CA GLU A 86 10.37 13.75 -8.56
C GLU A 86 9.53 13.48 -9.81
N LEU A 87 8.22 13.35 -9.62
CA LEU A 87 7.27 13.03 -10.67
C LEU A 87 6.12 14.02 -10.64
N GLN A 88 5.78 14.58 -11.80
CA GLN A 88 4.51 15.28 -11.96
C GLN A 88 3.43 14.25 -12.28
N ILE A 89 2.40 14.18 -11.44
CA ILE A 89 1.27 13.28 -11.58
C ILE A 89 0.01 14.13 -11.78
N GLN A 90 -0.76 13.84 -12.82
CA GLN A 90 -2.09 14.42 -12.99
C GLN A 90 -3.14 13.38 -12.61
N ILE A 91 -3.95 13.69 -11.61
CA ILE A 91 -5.11 12.90 -11.21
C ILE A 91 -6.30 13.44 -12.01
N ARG A 92 -7.00 12.58 -12.76
CA ARG A 92 -8.29 12.95 -13.34
C ARG A 92 -9.38 12.45 -12.40
N GLU A 93 -10.23 13.36 -11.91
CA GLU A 93 -11.45 12.94 -11.25
C GLU A 93 -12.29 12.11 -12.24
N TYR A 94 -12.70 10.93 -11.80
CA TYR A 94 -13.60 10.09 -12.56
C TYR A 94 -14.95 10.81 -12.62
N GLN A 95 -15.26 11.47 -13.74
CA GLN A 95 -16.60 12.00 -13.95
C GLN A 95 -17.57 10.83 -14.07
N LYS A 96 -18.29 10.53 -12.98
CA LYS A 96 -19.51 9.72 -13.04
C LYS A 96 -20.51 10.47 -13.92
N THR A 97 -20.68 10.02 -15.15
CA THR A 97 -21.89 10.29 -15.92
C THR A 97 -22.97 9.38 -15.35
N TRP A 98 -24.02 9.99 -14.80
CA TRP A 98 -25.25 9.32 -14.37
C TRP A 98 -26.21 9.25 -15.56
#